data_AF-A0A951WM74-F1
#
_entry.id   AF-A0A951WM74-F1
#
_cell.length_a   1.000
_cell.length_b   1.000
_cell.length_c   1.000
_cell.angle_alpha   90.00
_cell.angle_beta   90.00
_cell.angle_gamma   90.00
#
_symmetry.space_group_name_H-M   'P 1'
#
loop_
_entity.id
_entity.type
_entity.pdbx_description
1 polymer ?
#
loop_
_entity_poly.entity_id
_entity_poly.type
_entity_poly.pdbx_seq_one_letter_code
_entity_poly.pdbx_strand_id
1 'polypeptide(L)'
;MYNKLLLLIFALAATAFASDAPSKVMTEAVTSLPSPVEKPVLYYFSSPTCPACAMMAPVIKEAQKTLGDRMEIKEFRHRTPERTEVLKKFMHRVDLNYIPTWILTDSTDRVYTSGKGFVPLYTFSQELNEGLDKQKRMGELKVKQIIFVCETGGPACESSEKALDDWIKEKPTPMKVEKVDVGSFKTQEEWQDFFSRINQFRYMQGMEYIPALIALSDSNEMVDLLQKGFSKTEIETRLKGLY
;
A
#
# COMPACT_ATOMS: atom_id res chain seq x y z
N MET A 1 19.62 -59.74 -59.74
CA MET A 1 19.02 -60.96 -59.17
C MET A 1 17.69 -60.57 -58.54
N TYR A 2 16.60 -61.15 -59.04
CA TYR A 2 15.22 -61.14 -58.51
C TYR A 2 15.20 -61.46 -57.00
N ASN A 3 14.24 -61.09 -56.14
CA ASN A 3 12.78 -61.31 -56.16
C ASN A 3 12.29 -60.95 -54.73
N LYS A 4 11.22 -60.20 -54.44
CA LYS A 4 9.78 -60.58 -54.28
C LYS A 4 9.15 -59.36 -53.56
N LEU A 5 8.11 -58.67 -54.04
CA LEU A 5 6.71 -59.06 -54.27
C LEU A 5 5.94 -59.48 -53.00
N LEU A 6 5.11 -58.57 -52.46
CA LEU A 6 3.64 -58.68 -52.28
C LEU A 6 3.16 -57.49 -51.41
N LEU A 7 2.43 -56.47 -51.91
CA LEU A 7 0.99 -56.40 -52.22
C LEU A 7 0.06 -56.74 -51.03
N LEU A 8 -0.60 -55.71 -50.47
CA LEU A 8 -2.07 -55.70 -50.44
C LEU A 8 -2.63 -54.29 -50.22
N ILE A 9 -3.53 -53.96 -51.14
CA ILE A 9 -4.34 -52.77 -51.30
C ILE A 9 -5.59 -52.93 -50.45
N PHE A 10 -6.01 -51.88 -49.75
CA PHE A 10 -7.44 -51.62 -49.54
C PHE A 10 -7.68 -50.12 -49.69
N ALA A 11 -8.26 -49.78 -50.84
CA ALA A 11 -8.88 -48.49 -51.08
C ALA A 11 -10.32 -48.56 -50.56
N LEU A 12 -10.71 -47.59 -49.75
CA LEU A 12 -12.08 -47.10 -49.75
C LEU A 12 -12.01 -45.57 -49.73
N ALA A 13 -12.29 -45.00 -50.89
CA ALA A 13 -12.64 -43.60 -51.05
C ALA A 13 -14.16 -43.49 -51.05
N ALA A 14 -14.69 -42.46 -50.39
CA ALA A 14 -15.75 -41.61 -50.95
C ALA A 14 -16.09 -40.45 -50.00
N THR A 15 -15.83 -39.23 -50.50
CA THR A 15 -16.73 -38.03 -50.48
C THR A 15 -17.12 -37.44 -49.10
N ALA A 16 -17.21 -36.13 -48.85
CA ALA A 16 -17.64 -35.02 -49.70
C ALA A 16 -17.27 -33.65 -49.06
N PHE A 17 -16.94 -32.69 -49.92
CA PHE A 17 -17.29 -31.25 -49.98
C PHE A 17 -17.39 -30.32 -48.75
N ALA A 18 -16.92 -29.09 -49.04
CA ALA A 18 -17.32 -27.74 -48.52
C ALA A 18 -16.32 -27.12 -47.52
N SER A 19 -15.34 -26.34 -47.98
CA SER A 19 -15.37 -24.92 -48.38
C SER A 19 -15.29 -23.92 -47.20
N ASP A 20 -14.14 -23.25 -47.16
CA ASP A 20 -13.86 -21.88 -46.69
C ASP A 20 -14.38 -21.38 -45.34
N ALA A 21 -13.42 -21.11 -44.44
CA ALA A 21 -13.51 -19.99 -43.51
C ALA A 21 -12.13 -19.29 -43.41
N PRO A 22 -12.06 -17.96 -43.51
CA PRO A 22 -10.81 -17.21 -43.40
C PRO A 22 -10.37 -17.19 -41.94
N SER A 23 -9.15 -17.67 -41.68
CA SER A 23 -8.56 -17.66 -40.35
C SER A 23 -8.31 -16.21 -39.91
N LYS A 24 -9.21 -15.71 -39.08
CA LYS A 24 -9.12 -14.45 -38.34
C LYS A 24 -7.88 -14.56 -37.44
N VAL A 25 -6.80 -13.88 -37.81
CA VAL A 25 -5.63 -13.70 -36.95
C VAL A 25 -6.10 -12.88 -35.74
N MET A 26 -6.37 -13.57 -34.64
CA MET A 26 -6.46 -12.93 -33.32
C MET A 26 -5.06 -12.47 -32.97
N THR A 27 -4.83 -11.17 -33.09
CA THR A 27 -3.74 -10.49 -32.42
C THR A 27 -4.00 -10.65 -30.92
N GLU A 28 -3.36 -11.64 -30.31
CA GLU A 28 -3.30 -11.76 -28.86
C GLU A 28 -2.76 -10.45 -28.31
N ALA A 29 -3.53 -9.83 -27.43
CA ALA A 29 -3.07 -8.74 -26.61
C ALA A 29 -1.86 -9.26 -25.82
N VAL A 30 -0.67 -8.78 -26.21
CA VAL A 30 0.55 -8.93 -25.42
C VAL A 30 0.22 -8.36 -24.05
N THR A 31 -0.04 -9.26 -23.11
CA THR A 31 -0.14 -8.96 -21.69
C THR A 31 1.24 -8.44 -21.33
N SER A 32 1.38 -7.12 -21.23
CA SER A 32 2.60 -6.50 -20.76
C SER A 32 2.92 -7.15 -19.42
N LEU A 33 4.04 -7.88 -19.36
CA LEU A 33 4.60 -8.36 -18.10
C LEU A 33 4.62 -7.18 -17.11
N PRO A 34 4.21 -7.39 -15.84
CA PRO A 34 4.29 -6.32 -14.86
C PRO A 34 5.72 -5.80 -14.85
N SER A 35 5.86 -4.49 -15.08
CA SER A 35 7.13 -3.78 -14.99
C SER A 35 7.84 -4.20 -13.69
N PRO A 36 9.17 -4.41 -13.69
CA PRO A 36 9.87 -4.78 -12.46
C PRO A 36 9.47 -3.80 -11.36
N VAL A 37 8.91 -4.33 -10.27
CA VAL A 37 8.43 -3.53 -9.14
C VAL A 37 9.58 -2.64 -8.71
N GLU A 38 9.42 -1.34 -8.90
CA GLU A 38 10.45 -0.36 -8.60
C GLU A 38 10.83 -0.50 -7.12
N LYS A 39 12.15 -0.46 -6.84
CA LYS A 39 12.62 -0.60 -5.47
C LYS A 39 12.01 0.52 -4.63
N PRO A 40 11.37 0.22 -3.49
CA PRO A 40 10.84 1.25 -2.62
C PRO A 40 12.00 2.05 -2.01
N VAL A 41 11.71 3.29 -1.64
CA VAL A 41 12.64 4.22 -1.02
C VAL A 41 12.30 4.36 0.46
N LEU A 42 13.28 4.13 1.31
CA LEU A 42 13.25 4.46 2.72
C LEU A 42 13.85 5.85 2.93
N TYR A 43 12.98 6.83 3.15
CA TYR A 43 13.42 8.15 3.59
C TYR A 43 13.72 8.12 5.08
N TYR A 44 14.91 8.55 5.50
CA TYR A 44 15.32 8.65 6.89
C TYR A 44 15.70 10.09 7.24
N PHE A 45 14.96 10.71 8.14
CA PHE A 45 15.17 12.08 8.59
C PHE A 45 15.88 12.08 9.94
N SER A 46 17.01 12.76 10.03
CA SER A 46 17.82 12.83 11.25
C SER A 46 18.44 14.22 11.44
N SER A 47 19.11 14.42 12.58
CA SER A 47 19.91 15.63 12.85
C SER A 47 21.17 15.24 13.62
N PRO A 48 22.33 15.89 13.38
CA PRO A 48 23.54 15.68 14.17
C PRO A 48 23.38 16.01 15.66
N THR A 49 22.47 16.93 16.00
CA THR A 49 22.24 17.40 17.37
C THR A 49 21.20 16.58 18.14
N CYS A 50 20.69 15.49 17.53
CA CYS A 50 19.61 14.69 18.06
C CYS A 50 20.18 13.38 18.66
N PRO A 51 20.12 13.19 20.00
CA PRO A 51 20.66 12.00 20.65
C PRO A 51 20.02 10.69 20.15
N ALA A 52 18.69 10.67 20.00
CA ALA A 52 17.98 9.50 19.45
C ALA A 52 18.43 9.19 18.01
N CYS A 53 18.78 10.20 17.23
CA CYS A 53 19.29 10.04 15.87
C CYS A 53 20.67 9.38 15.86
N ALA A 54 21.53 9.70 16.83
CA ALA A 54 22.83 9.03 17.00
C ALA A 54 22.67 7.54 17.37
N MET A 55 21.66 7.21 18.19
CA MET A 55 21.33 5.81 18.51
C MET A 55 20.72 5.05 17.32
N MET A 56 19.95 5.73 16.47
CA MET A 56 19.31 5.15 15.31
C MET A 56 20.27 4.99 14.12
N ALA A 57 21.33 5.80 14.01
CA ALA A 57 22.32 5.71 12.93
C ALA A 57 22.94 4.30 12.70
N PRO A 58 23.40 3.55 13.73
CA PRO A 58 23.87 2.18 13.53
C PRO A 58 22.76 1.23 13.05
N VAL A 59 21.52 1.45 13.49
CA VAL A 59 20.36 0.65 13.05
C VAL A 59 20.10 0.84 11.55
N ILE A 60 20.10 2.09 11.07
CA ILE A 60 19.95 2.41 9.64
C ILE A 60 21.10 1.81 8.81
N LYS A 61 22.34 1.91 9.30
CA LYS A 61 23.50 1.33 8.61
C LYS A 61 23.37 -0.18 8.47
N GLU A 62 22.86 -0.87 9.48
CA GLU A 62 22.68 -2.32 9.42
C GLU A 62 21.50 -2.71 8.51
N ALA A 63 20.41 -1.94 8.52
CA ALA A 63 19.32 -2.09 7.55
C ALA A 63 19.80 -1.90 6.11
N GLN A 64 20.69 -0.93 5.84
CA GLN A 64 21.28 -0.74 4.50
C GLN A 64 22.05 -1.98 4.03
N LYS A 65 22.82 -2.63 4.92
CA LYS A 65 23.59 -3.82 4.56
C LYS A 65 22.69 -5.03 4.29
N THR A 66 21.64 -5.18 5.08
CA THR A 66 20.80 -6.38 5.08
C THR A 66 19.64 -6.31 4.09
N LEU A 67 19.12 -5.10 3.83
CA LEU A 67 17.94 -4.86 3.01
C LEU A 67 18.21 -3.94 1.80
N GLY A 68 19.42 -3.43 1.62
CA GLY A 68 19.77 -2.48 0.53
C GLY A 68 19.55 -3.02 -0.88
N ASP A 69 19.54 -4.33 -1.07
CA ASP A 69 19.19 -4.93 -2.36
C ASP A 69 17.69 -4.83 -2.65
N ARG A 70 16.86 -4.70 -1.61
CA ARG A 70 15.39 -4.69 -1.68
C ARG A 70 14.80 -3.29 -1.60
N MET A 71 15.55 -2.28 -1.17
CA MET A 71 15.10 -0.90 -1.03
C MET A 71 16.27 0.09 -1.18
N GLU A 72 15.99 1.30 -1.65
CA GLU A 72 16.93 2.41 -1.57
C GLU A 72 16.79 3.11 -0.22
N ILE A 73 17.88 3.60 0.38
CA ILE A 73 17.79 4.46 1.58
C ILE A 73 18.28 5.85 1.23
N LYS A 74 17.42 6.85 1.48
CA LYS A 74 17.74 8.27 1.36
C LYS A 74 17.79 8.91 2.73
N GLU A 75 18.99 9.21 3.20
CA GLU A 75 19.23 9.82 4.50
C GLU A 75 19.34 11.35 4.41
N PHE A 76 18.54 12.05 5.20
CA PHE A 76 18.56 13.51 5.34
C PHE A 76 19.03 13.92 6.74
N ARG A 77 20.34 14.18 6.88
CA ARG A 77 20.96 14.69 8.13
C ARG A 77 20.86 16.20 8.31
N HIS A 78 20.74 16.93 7.21
CA HIS A 78 20.77 18.38 7.20
C HIS A 78 19.53 18.94 6.49
N ARG A 79 19.26 20.23 6.70
CA ARG A 79 18.21 20.93 5.96
C ARG A 79 18.67 21.13 4.51
N THR A 80 17.98 20.49 3.58
CA THR A 80 18.18 20.66 2.13
C THR A 80 16.84 20.94 1.45
N PRO A 81 16.82 21.55 0.24
CA PRO A 81 15.59 21.71 -0.52
C PRO A 81 14.87 20.39 -0.77
N GLU A 82 15.60 19.33 -1.12
CA GLU A 82 15.04 17.98 -1.33
C GLU A 82 14.34 17.47 -0.06
N ARG A 83 14.99 17.59 1.11
CA ARG A 83 14.37 17.24 2.40
C ARG A 83 13.05 17.99 2.58
N THR A 84 13.02 19.29 2.32
CA THR A 84 11.81 20.10 2.47
C THR A 84 10.68 19.63 1.55
N GLU A 85 10.99 19.27 0.30
CA GLU A 85 9.98 18.76 -0.63
C GLU A 85 9.43 17.40 -0.18
N VAL A 86 10.30 16.48 0.27
CA VAL A 86 9.84 15.19 0.82
C VAL A 86 9.01 15.38 2.10
N LEU A 87 9.39 16.31 3.00
CA LEU A 87 8.60 16.60 4.20
C LEU A 87 7.21 17.15 3.86
N LYS A 88 7.11 18.13 2.95
CA LYS A 88 5.80 18.67 2.49
C LYS A 88 4.91 17.59 1.90
N LYS A 89 5.53 16.68 1.16
CA LYS A 89 4.86 15.58 0.49
C LYS A 89 4.23 14.57 1.45
N PHE A 90 4.82 14.35 2.63
CA PHE A 90 4.35 13.34 3.58
C PHE A 90 3.76 13.89 4.90
N MET A 91 3.86 15.20 5.19
CA MET A 91 3.40 15.78 6.48
C MET A 91 1.91 15.64 6.78
N HIS A 92 1.08 15.44 5.75
CA HIS A 92 -0.35 15.16 5.89
C HIS A 92 -0.64 13.67 6.19
N ARG A 93 0.34 12.78 6.00
CA ARG A 93 0.20 11.33 6.12
C ARG A 93 0.88 10.77 7.36
N VAL A 94 2.06 11.30 7.67
CA VAL A 94 2.92 10.87 8.76
C VAL A 94 3.21 12.07 9.65
N ASP A 95 3.29 11.88 10.96
CA ASP A 95 3.83 12.89 11.85
C ASP A 95 5.33 13.08 11.67
N LEU A 96 5.69 14.17 11.00
CA LEU A 96 7.08 14.56 10.72
C LEU A 96 7.59 15.63 11.67
N ASN A 97 6.90 15.88 12.79
CA ASN A 97 7.34 16.85 13.80
C ASN A 97 8.51 16.34 14.65
N TYR A 98 8.77 15.03 14.61
CA TYR A 98 9.81 14.37 15.38
C TYR A 98 10.95 13.89 14.48
N ILE A 99 12.12 13.75 15.08
CA ILE A 99 13.27 13.06 14.50
C ILE A 99 13.93 12.19 15.58
N PRO A 100 14.51 11.03 15.21
CA PRO A 100 14.55 10.48 13.86
C PRO A 100 13.17 9.99 13.41
N THR A 101 12.91 10.03 12.10
CA THR A 101 11.67 9.52 11.49
C THR A 101 12.00 8.82 10.18
N TRP A 102 11.30 7.74 9.86
CA TRP A 102 11.45 7.02 8.60
C TRP A 102 10.12 6.78 7.90
N ILE A 103 10.18 6.70 6.58
CA ILE A 103 9.03 6.42 5.72
C ILE A 103 9.50 5.51 4.59
N LEU A 104 8.94 4.31 4.49
CA LEU A 104 9.14 3.41 3.35
C LEU A 104 8.00 3.62 2.35
N THR A 105 8.35 3.92 1.10
CA THR A 105 7.37 4.28 0.07
C THR A 105 7.79 3.84 -1.34
N ASP A 106 6.85 3.78 -2.28
CA ASP A 106 7.14 3.57 -3.70
C ASP A 106 7.23 4.89 -4.49
N SER A 107 7.43 4.78 -5.81
CA SER A 107 7.45 5.92 -6.73
C SER A 107 6.10 6.64 -6.89
N THR A 108 5.02 6.08 -6.36
CA THR A 108 3.68 6.70 -6.31
C THR A 108 3.37 7.30 -4.93
N ASP A 109 4.34 7.29 -4.02
CA ASP A 109 4.25 7.86 -2.68
C ASP A 109 3.28 7.14 -1.75
N ARG A 110 2.99 5.89 -2.05
CA ARG A 110 2.25 5.01 -1.16
C ARG A 110 3.13 4.67 0.03
N VAL A 111 2.63 4.88 1.25
CA VAL A 111 3.39 4.59 2.47
C VAL A 111 3.13 3.14 2.86
N TYR A 112 4.22 2.38 2.99
CA TYR A 112 4.16 0.97 3.39
C TYR A 112 4.37 0.77 4.87
N THR A 113 5.31 1.51 5.44
CA THR A 113 5.58 1.59 6.87
C THR A 113 6.20 2.95 7.17
N SER A 114 6.00 3.44 8.38
CA SER A 114 6.64 4.64 8.88
C SER A 114 6.73 4.59 10.39
N GLY A 115 7.72 5.26 10.95
CA GLY A 115 7.84 5.39 12.40
C GLY A 115 8.74 6.53 12.81
N LYS A 116 8.83 6.74 14.11
CA LYS A 116 9.55 7.87 14.73
C LYS A 116 10.24 7.45 16.01
N GLY A 117 11.26 8.21 16.40
CA GLY A 117 12.06 7.94 17.58
C GLY A 117 13.08 6.83 17.37
N PHE A 118 13.79 6.46 18.44
CA PHE A 118 14.69 5.32 18.40
C PHE A 118 13.90 4.02 18.49
N VAL A 119 14.18 3.09 17.58
CA VAL A 119 13.70 1.70 17.66
C VAL A 119 14.90 0.73 17.55
N PRO A 120 14.92 -0.36 18.34
CA PRO A 120 15.96 -1.37 18.22
C PRO A 120 15.99 -2.01 16.84
N LEU A 121 17.17 -2.49 16.41
CA LEU A 121 17.37 -3.09 15.09
C LEU A 121 16.37 -4.21 14.76
N TYR A 122 16.05 -5.05 15.73
CA TYR A 122 15.09 -6.14 15.54
C TYR A 122 13.71 -5.61 15.14
N THR A 123 13.14 -4.70 15.94
CA THR A 123 11.84 -4.07 15.68
C THR A 123 11.86 -3.31 14.36
N PHE A 124 12.90 -2.52 14.11
CA PHE A 124 13.05 -1.79 12.85
C PHE A 124 13.06 -2.72 11.63
N SER A 125 13.82 -3.82 11.72
CA SER A 125 13.91 -4.81 10.64
C SER A 125 12.57 -5.52 10.41
N GLN A 126 11.80 -5.79 11.47
CA GLN A 126 10.46 -6.34 11.35
C GLN A 126 9.53 -5.38 10.60
N GLU A 127 9.46 -4.12 11.03
CA GLU A 127 8.62 -3.10 10.38
C GLU A 127 8.97 -2.91 8.90
N LEU A 128 10.27 -2.85 8.56
CA LEU A 128 10.69 -2.77 7.17
C LEU A 128 10.33 -4.02 6.36
N ASN A 129 10.48 -5.21 6.94
CA ASN A 129 10.07 -6.43 6.25
C ASN A 129 8.56 -6.50 6.04
N GLU A 130 7.77 -6.08 7.02
CA GLU A 130 6.32 -5.95 6.89
C GLU A 130 5.93 -4.95 5.80
N GLY A 131 6.58 -3.79 5.74
CA GLY A 131 6.36 -2.82 4.67
C GLY A 131 6.72 -3.36 3.27
N LEU A 132 7.85 -4.06 3.16
CA LEU A 132 8.28 -4.71 1.90
C LEU A 132 7.35 -5.87 1.50
N ASP A 133 6.80 -6.58 2.47
CA ASP A 133 5.77 -7.60 2.24
C ASP A 133 4.44 -6.97 1.78
N LYS A 134 4.01 -5.87 2.42
CA LYS A 134 2.85 -5.08 2.00
C LYS A 134 3.00 -4.63 0.54
N GLN A 135 4.16 -4.09 0.17
CA GLN A 135 4.44 -3.67 -1.21
C GLN A 135 4.16 -4.78 -2.23
N LYS A 136 4.70 -5.99 -1.99
CA LYS A 136 4.53 -7.14 -2.90
C LYS A 136 3.07 -7.49 -3.12
N ARG A 137 2.25 -7.30 -2.09
CA ARG A 137 0.84 -7.70 -2.07
C ARG A 137 -0.12 -6.59 -2.48
N MET A 138 0.36 -5.37 -2.69
CA MET A 138 -0.52 -4.24 -3.03
C MET A 138 -1.41 -4.48 -4.24
N GLY A 139 -0.94 -5.24 -5.25
CA GLY A 139 -1.75 -5.58 -6.43
C GLY A 139 -2.93 -6.50 -6.12
N GLU A 140 -2.86 -7.24 -5.02
CA GLU A 140 -3.87 -8.19 -4.54
C GLU A 140 -4.84 -7.54 -3.54
N LEU A 141 -4.39 -6.51 -2.83
CA LEU A 141 -5.19 -5.84 -1.82
C LEU A 141 -6.34 -5.04 -2.46
N LYS A 142 -7.58 -5.36 -2.07
CA LYS A 142 -8.78 -4.62 -2.45
C LYS A 142 -9.48 -4.08 -1.21
N VAL A 143 -9.80 -2.80 -1.21
CA VAL A 143 -10.57 -2.14 -0.15
C VAL A 143 -11.98 -2.71 -0.12
N LYS A 144 -12.37 -3.27 1.02
CA LYS A 144 -13.70 -3.83 1.29
C LYS A 144 -14.39 -3.17 2.46
N GLN A 145 -13.60 -2.67 3.41
CA GLN A 145 -14.09 -1.98 4.58
C GLN A 145 -13.35 -0.65 4.77
N ILE A 146 -14.09 0.37 5.19
CA ILE A 146 -13.55 1.62 5.68
C ILE A 146 -13.96 1.78 7.14
N ILE A 147 -13.00 2.14 7.99
CA ILE A 147 -13.27 2.64 9.33
C ILE A 147 -12.97 4.14 9.31
N PHE A 148 -14.00 4.94 9.54
CA PHE A 148 -13.89 6.39 9.67
C PHE A 148 -13.92 6.76 11.15
N VAL A 149 -12.82 7.30 11.65
CA VAL A 149 -12.62 7.64 13.06
C VAL A 149 -12.68 9.15 13.22
N CYS A 150 -13.60 9.64 14.05
CA CYS A 150 -13.82 11.07 14.21
C CYS A 150 -14.44 11.44 15.56
N GLU A 151 -14.54 12.74 15.82
CA GLU A 151 -15.37 13.32 16.87
C GLU A 151 -16.56 14.05 16.24
N THR A 152 -17.77 13.74 16.70
CA THR A 152 -19.00 14.37 16.21
C THR A 152 -18.99 15.88 16.43
N GLY A 153 -19.35 16.66 15.41
CA GLY A 153 -19.45 18.13 15.47
C GLY A 153 -18.13 18.88 15.25
N GLY A 154 -17.02 18.17 14.99
CA GLY A 154 -15.77 18.80 14.58
C GLY A 154 -15.80 19.25 13.10
N PRO A 155 -15.42 20.50 12.75
CA PRO A 155 -15.48 20.97 11.36
C PRO A 155 -14.63 20.14 10.37
N ALA A 156 -13.46 19.68 10.81
CA ALA A 156 -12.60 18.77 10.03
C ALA A 156 -13.26 17.39 9.85
N CYS A 157 -13.99 16.93 10.86
CA CYS A 157 -14.73 15.68 10.83
C CYS A 157 -15.89 15.74 9.84
N GLU A 158 -16.73 16.76 9.93
CA GLU A 158 -17.88 16.95 9.02
C GLU A 158 -17.45 17.06 7.56
N SER A 159 -16.39 17.81 7.28
CA SER A 159 -15.87 17.96 5.92
C SER A 159 -15.29 16.65 5.36
N SER A 160 -14.56 15.89 6.18
CA SER A 160 -13.98 14.60 5.78
C SER A 160 -15.03 13.49 5.66
N GLU A 161 -16.05 13.50 6.51
CA GLU A 161 -17.19 12.60 6.44
C GLU A 161 -17.99 12.83 5.15
N LYS A 162 -18.28 14.10 4.82
CA LYS A 162 -18.93 14.45 3.56
C LYS A 162 -18.10 13.99 2.35
N ALA A 163 -16.79 14.21 2.39
CA ALA A 163 -15.88 13.75 1.34
C ALA A 163 -15.92 12.23 1.16
N LEU A 164 -15.96 11.47 2.26
CA LEU A 164 -16.10 10.02 2.24
C LEU A 164 -17.45 9.58 1.69
N ASP A 165 -18.55 10.15 2.18
CA ASP A 165 -19.90 9.82 1.74
C ASP A 165 -20.08 10.10 0.24
N ASP A 166 -19.57 11.22 -0.25
CA ASP A 166 -19.62 11.58 -1.68
C ASP A 166 -18.72 10.68 -2.54
N TRP A 167 -17.61 10.18 -2.00
CA TRP A 167 -16.76 9.21 -2.67
C TRP A 167 -17.42 7.82 -2.76
N ILE A 168 -18.09 7.36 -1.69
CA ILE A 168 -18.77 6.05 -1.63
C ILE A 168 -19.96 5.98 -2.60
N LYS A 169 -20.76 7.06 -2.69
CA LYS A 169 -21.94 7.11 -3.59
C LYS A 169 -21.62 6.83 -5.06
N GLU A 170 -20.38 7.09 -5.47
CA GLU A 170 -19.91 6.90 -6.84
C GLU A 170 -19.29 5.52 -7.08
N LYS A 171 -19.20 4.66 -6.06
CA LYS A 171 -18.58 3.34 -6.20
C LYS A 171 -19.57 2.32 -6.74
N PRO A 172 -19.16 1.50 -7.73
CA PRO A 172 -20.05 0.50 -8.33
C PRO A 172 -20.37 -0.63 -7.35
N THR A 173 -19.50 -0.88 -6.38
CA THR A 173 -19.67 -1.89 -5.34
C THR A 173 -19.90 -1.22 -3.98
N PRO A 174 -20.92 -1.65 -3.21
CA PRO A 174 -21.12 -1.17 -1.85
C PRO A 174 -19.87 -1.43 -0.99
N MET A 175 -19.35 -0.40 -0.35
CA MET A 175 -18.31 -0.53 0.68
C MET A 175 -18.94 -0.60 2.06
N LYS A 176 -18.43 -1.49 2.90
CA LYS A 176 -18.77 -1.51 4.32
C LYS A 176 -18.08 -0.34 4.99
N VAL A 177 -18.86 0.57 5.59
CA VAL A 177 -18.32 1.72 6.31
C VAL A 177 -18.73 1.65 7.76
N GLU A 178 -17.73 1.66 8.64
CA GLU A 178 -17.90 1.78 10.08
C GLU A 178 -17.50 3.19 10.50
N LYS A 179 -18.39 3.90 11.19
CA LYS A 179 -18.10 5.22 11.76
C LYS A 179 -17.84 5.05 13.26
N VAL A 180 -16.70 5.54 13.74
CA VAL A 180 -16.27 5.48 15.14
C VAL A 180 -16.20 6.90 15.67
N ASP A 181 -17.11 7.24 16.59
CA ASP A 181 -17.10 8.53 17.28
C ASP A 181 -16.26 8.45 18.57
N VAL A 182 -15.01 8.86 18.50
CA VAL A 182 -14.09 8.86 19.65
C VAL A 182 -14.40 9.97 20.66
N GLY A 183 -15.23 10.98 20.29
CA GLY A 183 -15.74 11.97 21.24
C GLY A 183 -16.71 11.38 22.27
N SER A 184 -17.28 10.21 21.95
CA SER A 184 -18.11 9.45 22.86
C SER A 184 -17.33 8.72 23.95
N PHE A 185 -16.02 8.46 23.74
CA PHE A 185 -15.19 7.72 24.71
C PHE A 185 -14.93 8.57 25.94
N LYS A 186 -15.35 8.09 27.12
CA LYS A 186 -15.21 8.79 28.41
C LYS A 186 -14.17 8.17 29.32
N THR A 187 -13.78 6.93 29.05
CA THR A 187 -12.91 6.13 29.92
C THR A 187 -11.64 5.70 29.20
N GLN A 188 -10.57 5.46 29.97
CA GLN A 188 -9.33 4.93 29.43
C GLN A 188 -9.50 3.52 28.82
N GLU A 189 -10.42 2.72 29.35
CA GLU A 189 -10.73 1.37 28.86
C GLU A 189 -11.29 1.42 27.44
N GLU A 190 -12.24 2.31 27.14
CA GLU A 190 -12.78 2.49 25.78
C GLU A 190 -11.68 2.87 24.77
N TRP A 191 -10.77 3.76 25.18
CA TRP A 191 -9.61 4.11 24.36
C TRP A 191 -8.68 2.90 24.14
N GLN A 192 -8.40 2.14 25.19
CA GLN A 192 -7.54 0.96 25.12
C GLN A 192 -8.16 -0.13 24.24
N ASP A 193 -9.47 -0.38 24.37
CA ASP A 193 -10.21 -1.34 23.55
C ASP A 193 -10.18 -0.95 22.08
N PHE A 194 -10.41 0.33 21.78
CA PHE A 194 -10.32 0.84 20.42
C PHE A 194 -8.92 0.67 19.83
N PHE A 195 -7.87 1.09 20.53
CA PHE A 195 -6.49 0.95 20.06
C PHE A 195 -6.07 -0.52 19.96
N SER A 196 -6.46 -1.35 20.93
CA SER A 196 -6.23 -2.81 20.90
C SER A 196 -6.85 -3.43 19.65
N ARG A 197 -8.08 -3.05 19.30
CA ARG A 197 -8.78 -3.53 18.11
C ARG A 197 -8.06 -3.12 16.83
N ILE A 198 -7.75 -1.83 16.64
CA ILE A 198 -7.15 -1.39 15.37
C ILE A 198 -5.72 -1.90 15.20
N ASN A 199 -4.97 -2.08 16.30
CA ASN A 199 -3.61 -2.61 16.28
C ASN A 199 -3.55 -4.11 15.92
N GLN A 200 -4.70 -4.80 15.85
CA GLN A 200 -4.77 -6.17 15.32
C GLN A 200 -4.77 -6.22 13.79
N PHE A 201 -5.05 -5.11 13.10
CA PHE A 201 -5.03 -5.09 11.64
C PHE A 201 -3.59 -5.18 11.14
N ARG A 202 -3.35 -6.05 10.16
CA ARG A 202 -2.00 -6.22 9.60
C ARG A 202 -1.58 -4.93 8.89
N TYR A 203 -0.31 -4.57 9.07
CA TYR A 203 0.29 -3.33 8.57
C TYR A 203 -0.28 -2.05 9.17
N MET A 204 -1.12 -2.12 10.21
CA MET A 204 -1.61 -0.93 10.89
C MET A 204 -0.48 -0.20 11.59
N GLN A 205 -0.24 1.05 11.21
CA GLN A 205 0.77 1.90 11.81
C GLN A 205 0.36 3.37 11.70
N GLY A 206 0.75 4.18 12.69
CA GLY A 206 0.78 5.64 12.54
C GLY A 206 -0.56 6.38 12.54
N MET A 207 -1.65 5.82 13.09
CA MET A 207 -2.85 6.62 13.35
C MET A 207 -2.63 7.51 14.57
N GLU A 208 -2.47 8.80 14.31
CA GLU A 208 -2.05 9.80 15.31
C GLU A 208 -3.03 10.97 15.39
N TYR A 209 -3.84 11.17 14.35
CA TYR A 209 -4.76 12.28 14.23
C TYR A 209 -6.12 11.83 13.75
N ILE A 210 -7.17 12.52 14.21
CA ILE A 210 -8.53 12.45 13.65
C ILE A 210 -8.84 13.76 12.89
N PRO A 211 -9.77 13.77 11.92
CA PRO A 211 -10.42 12.62 11.28
C PRO A 211 -9.40 11.64 10.70
N ALA A 212 -9.69 10.34 10.77
CA ALA A 212 -8.91 9.29 10.12
C ALA A 212 -9.80 8.37 9.29
N LEU A 213 -9.30 7.92 8.16
CA LEU A 213 -9.88 6.89 7.30
C LEU A 213 -8.90 5.73 7.22
N ILE A 214 -9.30 4.58 7.76
CA ILE A 214 -8.55 3.33 7.69
C ILE A 214 -9.22 2.46 6.62
N ALA A 215 -8.53 2.23 5.50
CA ALA A 215 -9.01 1.38 4.43
C ALA A 215 -8.48 -0.04 4.62
N LEU A 216 -9.37 -1.02 4.69
CA LEU A 216 -9.07 -2.41 4.99
C LEU A 216 -9.47 -3.34 3.84
N SER A 217 -8.68 -4.39 3.64
CA SER A 217 -9.06 -5.55 2.83
C SER A 217 -10.08 -6.45 3.53
N ASP A 218 -10.55 -7.49 2.83
CA ASP A 218 -11.34 -8.59 3.41
C ASP A 218 -10.59 -9.39 4.47
N SER A 219 -9.26 -9.46 4.36
CA SER A 219 -8.33 -10.08 5.31
C SER A 219 -7.93 -9.20 6.49
N ASN A 220 -8.59 -8.06 6.71
CA ASN A 220 -8.25 -7.07 7.75
C ASN A 220 -6.81 -6.53 7.63
N GLU A 221 -6.33 -6.35 6.41
CA GLU A 221 -5.01 -5.78 6.14
C GLU A 221 -5.18 -4.31 5.77
N MET A 222 -4.43 -3.44 6.43
CA MET A 222 -4.50 -2.00 6.19
C MET A 222 -3.93 -1.70 4.80
N VAL A 223 -4.81 -1.33 3.89
CA VAL A 223 -4.48 -0.89 2.53
C VAL A 223 -3.89 0.52 2.60
N ASP A 224 -4.60 1.43 3.26
CA ASP A 224 -4.20 2.83 3.39
C ASP A 224 -4.75 3.48 4.66
N LEU A 225 -4.11 4.59 5.08
CA LEU A 225 -4.50 5.46 6.17
C LEU A 225 -4.44 6.90 5.70
N LEU A 226 -5.59 7.60 5.74
CA LEU A 226 -5.65 9.05 5.58
C LEU A 226 -6.01 9.67 6.94
N GLN A 227 -5.38 10.79 7.29
CA GLN A 227 -5.62 11.47 8.56
C GLN A 227 -5.40 13.00 8.42
N LYS A 228 -5.72 13.77 9.47
CA LYS A 228 -5.61 15.26 9.51
C LYS A 228 -6.53 16.00 8.54
N GLY A 229 -7.67 15.41 8.23
CA GLY A 229 -8.62 15.94 7.24
C GLY A 229 -8.25 15.51 5.83
N PHE A 230 -9.25 15.18 5.03
CA PHE A 230 -9.05 14.73 3.66
C PHE A 230 -10.23 15.07 2.77
N SER A 231 -9.93 15.27 1.49
CA SER A 231 -10.90 15.53 0.43
C SER A 231 -11.24 14.25 -0.34
N LYS A 232 -12.36 14.29 -1.06
CA LYS A 232 -12.76 13.22 -1.98
C LYS A 232 -11.68 12.90 -3.01
N THR A 233 -11.01 13.93 -3.54
CA THR A 233 -9.91 13.80 -4.50
C THR A 233 -8.72 13.05 -3.91
N GLU A 234 -8.42 13.27 -2.64
CA GLU A 234 -7.36 12.54 -1.95
C GLU A 234 -7.74 11.07 -1.76
N ILE A 235 -8.95 10.77 -1.30
CA ILE A 235 -9.45 9.38 -1.20
C ILE A 235 -9.34 8.68 -2.56
N GLU A 236 -9.83 9.35 -3.61
CA GLU A 236 -9.80 8.82 -4.98
C GLU A 236 -8.38 8.54 -5.46
N THR A 237 -7.46 9.49 -5.26
CA THR A 237 -6.06 9.34 -5.66
C THR A 237 -5.38 8.19 -4.93
N ARG A 238 -5.63 8.05 -3.62
CA ARG A 238 -4.97 7.07 -2.76
C ARG A 238 -5.46 5.64 -2.99
N LEU A 239 -6.77 5.50 -3.17
CA LEU A 239 -7.42 4.20 -3.32
C LEU A 239 -7.61 3.80 -4.79
N LYS A 240 -7.17 4.62 -5.75
CA LYS A 240 -7.29 4.33 -7.18
C LYS A 240 -6.78 2.94 -7.53
N GLY A 241 -7.63 2.13 -8.16
CA GLY A 241 -7.30 0.77 -8.59
C GLY A 241 -7.31 -0.28 -7.47
N LEU A 242 -7.63 0.11 -6.24
CA LEU A 242 -7.72 -0.77 -5.06
C LEU A 242 -9.16 -1.07 -4.66
N TYR A 243 -10.17 -0.63 -5.40
CA TYR A 243 -11.58 -0.89 -5.12
C TYR A 243 -12.31 -1.41 -6.35
#